data_AF-X1G8Q0-F1
#
_entry.id   AF-X1G8Q0-F1
#
_cell.length_a   1.000
_cell.length_b   1.000
_cell.length_c   1.000
_cell.angle_alpha   90.00
_cell.angle_beta   90.00
_cell.angle_gamma   90.00
#
_symmetry.space_group_name_H-M   'P 1'
#
loop_
_entity.id
_entity.type
_entity.pdbx_description
1 polymer ?
#
loop_
_entity_poly.entity_id
_entity_poly.type
_entity_poly.pdbx_seq_one_letter_code
_entity_poly.pdbx_strand_id
1 'polypeptide(L)'
;KDNEIVFRNELEQIKKNNELLKIQYVIAPKIIDRYVIESFVPDIENRLYYISGPFGMMKNIKNILLEMKVKTDNIKTDYFPGYDI
;
A
#
# COMPACT_ATOMS: atom_id res chain seq x y z
N LYS A 1 12.35 15.74 -11.05
CA LYS A 1 13.10 14.65 -10.41
C LYS A 1 12.23 13.41 -10.53
N ASP A 2 12.51 12.69 -11.61
CA ASP A 2 12.20 11.32 -12.01
C ASP A 2 10.85 10.75 -11.53
N ASN A 3 9.86 10.77 -12.43
CA ASN A 3 8.59 10.05 -12.32
C ASN A 3 8.76 8.52 -12.49
N GLU A 4 9.98 8.01 -12.27
CA GLU A 4 10.31 6.62 -12.49
C GLU A 4 10.01 5.83 -11.22
N ILE A 5 9.15 4.83 -11.35
CA ILE A 5 8.80 3.94 -10.25
C ILE A 5 9.90 2.88 -10.16
N VAL A 6 10.65 2.90 -9.06
CA VAL A 6 11.69 1.89 -8.79
C VAL A 6 11.09 0.49 -8.86
N PHE A 7 11.80 -0.45 -9.48
CA PHE A 7 11.41 -1.85 -9.68
C PHE A 7 10.15 -2.10 -10.52
N ARG A 8 9.70 -1.12 -11.31
CA ARG A 8 8.47 -1.27 -12.11
C ARG A 8 8.51 -2.48 -13.04
N ASN A 9 9.64 -2.72 -13.71
CA ASN A 9 9.76 -3.82 -14.67
C ASN A 9 9.64 -5.17 -13.99
N GLU A 10 10.30 -5.34 -12.85
CA GLU A 10 10.29 -6.53 -12.02
C GLU A 10 8.88 -6.81 -11.47
N LEU A 11 8.21 -5.78 -10.96
CA LEU A 11 6.84 -5.86 -10.47
C LEU A 11 5.84 -6.28 -11.57
N GLU A 12 5.95 -5.70 -12.76
CA GLU A 12 5.09 -6.09 -13.89
C GLU A 12 5.39 -7.50 -14.40
N GLN A 13 6.65 -7.96 -14.35
CA GLN A 13 7.00 -9.34 -14.68
C GLN A 13 6.40 -10.35 -13.70
N ILE A 14 6.47 -10.07 -12.39
CA ILE A 14 5.85 -10.93 -11.37
C ILE A 14 4.34 -11.01 -11.58
N LYS A 15 3.69 -9.85 -11.82
CA LYS A 15 2.26 -9.79 -12.12
C LYS A 15 1.88 -10.58 -13.38
N LYS A 16 2.67 -10.50 -14.45
CA LYS A 16 2.42 -11.26 -15.69
C LYS A 16 2.39 -12.77 -15.44
N ASN A 17 3.15 -13.25 -14.46
CA ASN A 17 3.24 -14.66 -14.10
C ASN A 17 2.29 -15.05 -12.95
N ASN A 18 1.45 -14.14 -12.46
CA ASN A 18 0.53 -14.39 -11.35
C ASN A 18 -0.76 -13.56 -11.49
N GLU A 19 -1.82 -14.18 -12.01
CA GLU A 19 -3.12 -13.53 -12.23
C GLU A 19 -3.82 -13.08 -10.93
N LEU A 20 -3.46 -13.65 -9.78
CA LEU A 20 -4.00 -13.26 -8.48
C LEU A 20 -3.30 -12.01 -7.91
N LEU A 21 -2.12 -11.64 -8.43
CA LEU A 21 -1.40 -10.45 -8.02
C LEU A 21 -1.93 -9.23 -8.79
N LYS A 22 -2.52 -8.29 -8.05
CA LYS A 22 -2.92 -6.98 -8.58
C LYS A 22 -1.97 -5.92 -8.05
N ILE A 23 -1.47 -5.06 -8.94
CA ILE A 23 -0.58 -3.95 -8.59
C ILE A 23 -1.26 -2.66 -9.01
N GLN A 24 -1.40 -1.73 -8.06
CA GLN A 24 -1.91 -0.39 -8.30
C GLN A 24 -0.86 0.64 -7.88
N TYR A 25 -0.41 1.44 -8.84
CA TYR A 25 0.45 2.59 -8.56
C TYR A 25 -0.39 3.81 -8.22
N VAL A 26 -0.03 4.52 -7.15
CA VAL A 26 -0.67 5.78 -6.73
C VAL A 26 0.44 6.83 -6.67
N ILE A 27 0.35 7.83 -7.55
CA ILE A 27 1.40 8.84 -7.75
C ILE A 27 0.84 10.21 -7.38
N ALA A 28 1.65 11.01 -6.70
CA ALA A 28 1.28 12.38 -6.32
C ALA A 28 0.77 13.18 -7.54
N PRO A 29 -0.27 14.02 -7.38
CA PRO A 29 -0.84 14.46 -6.10
C PRO A 29 -1.85 13.48 -5.48
N LYS A 30 -2.12 12.33 -6.09
CA LYS A 30 -3.02 11.33 -5.52
C LYS A 30 -2.37 10.66 -4.31
N ILE A 31 -3.16 10.43 -3.26
CA ILE A 31 -2.73 9.72 -2.04
C ILE A 31 -3.55 8.44 -1.87
N ILE A 32 -3.06 7.53 -1.03
CA ILE A 32 -3.84 6.37 -0.60
C ILE A 32 -4.82 6.84 0.47
N ASP A 33 -6.09 6.94 0.07
CA ASP A 33 -7.22 7.26 0.93
C ASP A 33 -8.22 6.08 0.99
N ARG A 34 -9.32 6.27 1.72
CA ARG A 34 -10.39 5.28 1.83
C ARG A 34 -10.92 4.84 0.45
N TYR A 35 -11.17 5.78 -0.44
CA TYR A 35 -11.74 5.50 -1.76
C TYR A 35 -10.79 4.62 -2.60
N VAL A 36 -9.49 4.92 -2.58
CA VAL A 36 -8.48 4.08 -3.22
C VAL A 36 -8.50 2.67 -2.65
N ILE A 37 -8.49 2.51 -1.33
CA ILE A 37 -8.48 1.18 -0.70
C ILE A 37 -9.75 0.39 -1.08
N GLU A 38 -10.93 0.98 -0.94
CA GLU A 38 -12.21 0.34 -1.26
C GLU A 38 -12.31 -0.07 -2.73
N SER A 39 -11.70 0.70 -3.64
CA SER A 39 -11.73 0.37 -5.07
C SER A 39 -10.90 -0.85 -5.47
N PHE A 40 -9.95 -1.28 -4.64
CA PHE A 40 -9.02 -2.38 -4.98
C PHE A 40 -9.05 -3.56 -4.01
N VAL A 41 -9.51 -3.35 -2.76
CA VAL A 41 -9.48 -4.36 -1.71
C VAL A 41 -10.91 -4.76 -1.34
N PRO A 42 -11.41 -5.92 -1.81
CA PRO A 42 -12.68 -6.46 -1.34
C PRO A 42 -12.53 -7.03 0.08
N ASP A 43 -13.65 -7.15 0.80
CA ASP A 43 -13.73 -7.77 2.13
C ASP A 43 -12.74 -7.18 3.14
N ILE A 44 -12.66 -5.85 3.18
CA ILE A 44 -11.62 -5.06 3.85
C ILE A 44 -11.30 -5.56 5.27
N GLU A 45 -12.32 -5.85 6.07
CA GLU A 45 -12.17 -6.26 7.47
C GLU A 45 -11.45 -7.61 7.65
N ASN A 46 -11.49 -8.46 6.61
CA ASN A 46 -11.00 -9.84 6.64
C ASN A 46 -9.63 -10.02 5.96
N ARG A 47 -8.95 -8.92 5.61
CA ARG A 47 -7.61 -8.95 4.98
C ARG A 47 -6.50 -8.69 5.98
N LEU A 48 -5.31 -9.19 5.67
CA LEU A 48 -4.06 -8.82 6.32
C LEU A 48 -3.41 -7.66 5.54
N TYR A 49 -2.99 -6.62 6.25
CA TYR A 49 -2.39 -5.43 5.69
C TYR A 49 -0.96 -5.29 6.15
N TYR A 50 -0.05 -5.10 5.20
CA TYR A 50 1.34 -4.79 5.44
C TYR A 50 1.62 -3.39 4.92
N ILE A 51 2.11 -2.52 5.79
CA ILE A 51 2.35 -1.10 5.47
C ILE A 51 3.80 -0.78 5.81
N SER A 52 4.58 -0.40 4.81
CA SER A 52 5.95 0.05 4.98
C SER A 52 6.18 1.39 4.27
N GLY A 53 6.99 2.26 4.88
CA GLY A 53 7.35 3.58 4.32
C GLY A 53 7.51 4.67 5.37
N PRO A 54 7.51 5.95 4.95
CA PRO A 54 7.65 7.10 5.85
C PRO A 54 6.58 7.13 6.93
N PHE A 55 6.95 7.57 8.13
CA PHE A 55 6.10 7.50 9.33
C PHE A 55 4.72 8.14 9.13
N GLY A 56 4.66 9.30 8.47
CA GLY A 56 3.41 10.01 8.21
C GLY A 56 2.45 9.21 7.32
N MET A 57 2.96 8.60 6.25
CA MET A 57 2.18 7.74 5.34
C MET A 57 1.69 6.49 6.08
N MET A 58 2.59 5.81 6.80
CA MET A 58 2.27 4.61 7.57
C MET A 58 1.15 4.88 8.58
N LYS A 59 1.28 5.96 9.36
CA LYS A 59 0.29 6.37 10.36
C LYS A 59 -1.05 6.71 9.71
N ASN A 60 -1.06 7.43 8.59
CA ASN A 60 -2.28 7.79 7.88
C ASN A 60 -3.04 6.56 7.37
N ILE A 61 -2.36 5.66 6.66
CA ILE A 61 -2.99 4.44 6.11
C ILE A 61 -3.50 3.54 7.25
N LYS A 62 -2.72 3.38 8.33
CA LYS A 62 -3.16 2.63 9.51
C LYS A 62 -4.47 3.19 10.09
N ASN A 63 -4.57 4.51 10.24
CA ASN A 63 -5.78 5.14 10.76
C ASN A 63 -6.99 4.92 9.86
N ILE A 64 -6.82 5.07 8.54
CA ILE A 64 -7.88 4.80 7.56
C ILE A 64 -8.40 3.36 7.71
N LEU A 65 -7.51 2.37 7.80
CA LEU A 65 -7.91 0.96 7.97
C LEU A 65 -8.66 0.71 9.28
N LEU A 66 -8.23 1.34 10.39
CA LEU A 66 -8.92 1.25 11.68
C LEU A 66 -10.34 1.87 11.61
N GLU A 67 -10.49 3.00 10.94
CA GLU A 67 -11.80 3.62 10.67
C GLU A 67 -12.68 2.74 9.75
N MET A 68 -12.05 1.91 8.92
CA MET A 68 -12.70 0.89 8.08
C MET A 68 -12.91 -0.44 8.82
N LYS A 69 -12.80 -0.45 10.16
CA LYS A 69 -13.08 -1.59 11.05
C LYS A 69 -12.13 -2.79 10.88
N VAL A 70 -10.99 -2.60 10.24
CA VAL A 70 -9.93 -3.61 10.23
C VAL A 70 -9.39 -3.82 11.64
N LYS A 71 -9.30 -5.08 12.07
CA LYS A 71 -8.73 -5.44 13.39
C LYS A 71 -7.26 -5.05 13.45
N THR A 72 -6.82 -4.46 14.57
CA THR A 72 -5.41 -4.08 14.77
C THR A 72 -4.44 -5.24 14.53
N ASP A 73 -4.81 -6.46 14.91
CA ASP A 73 -3.99 -7.67 14.70
C ASP A 73 -3.75 -7.99 13.23
N ASN A 74 -4.63 -7.53 12.34
CA ASN A 74 -4.51 -7.69 10.89
C ASN A 74 -3.65 -6.59 10.24
N ILE A 75 -3.20 -5.57 10.99
CA ILE A 75 -2.39 -4.47 10.46
C ILE A 75 -0.95 -4.60 10.96
N LYS A 76 -0.03 -4.90 10.05
CA LYS A 76 1.41 -4.99 10.30
C LYS A 76 2.10 -3.76 9.71
N THR A 77 2.76 -2.99 10.56
CA THR A 77 3.45 -1.76 10.17
C THR A 77 4.95 -1.89 10.35
N ASP A 78 5.70 -1.41 9.37
CA ASP A 78 7.15 -1.33 9.41
C ASP A 78 7.59 0.09 9.02
N TYR A 79 8.25 0.80 9.93
CA TYR A 79 8.72 2.15 9.62
C TYR A 79 10.02 2.06 8.83
N PHE A 80 10.02 2.62 7.63
CA PHE A 80 11.20 2.68 6.78
C PHE A 80 11.56 4.16 6.52
N PRO A 81 12.65 4.69 7.12
CA PRO A 81 13.07 6.08 6.93
C PRO A 81 13.59 6.37 5.51
N GLY A 82 13.83 5.33 4.71
CA GLY A 82 14.56 5.42 3.46
C GLY A 82 15.93 4.75 3.58
N TYR A 83 16.71 4.85 2.51
CA TYR A 83 18.12 4.52 2.55
C TYR A 83 18.88 5.77 2.98
N ASP A 84 19.88 5.62 3.85
CA ASP A 84 20.90 6.66 4.01
C ASP A 84 21.59 6.79 2.64
N ILE A 85 21.43 7.94 2.00
CA ILE A 85 22.05 8.26 0.69
C ILE A 85 23.31 9.07 0.93
#